data_AF-A0A0P7V2J7-F1
#
_entry.id   AF-A0A0P7V2J7-F1
#
_cell.length_a   1.000
_cell.length_b   1.000
_cell.length_c   1.000
_cell.angle_alpha   90.00
_cell.angle_beta   90.00
_cell.angle_gamma   90.00
#
_symmetry.space_group_name_H-M   'P 1'
#
loop_
_entity.id
_entity.type
_entity.pdbx_description
1 polymer ?
#
loop_
_entity_poly.entity_id
_entity_poly.type
_entity_poly.pdbx_seq_one_letter_code
_entity_poly.pdbx_strand_id
1 'polypeptide(L)'
;MVMVGPKAAVLTTTSPRGCRKMSDVIEEKIQNYRTAPFDARFPNTNQTRNCYQNYLDFHRCNKALTAKGLDVAPCEWYQRVFKSLCPIGWVEKWNDQVENGSFPGRI
;
A
#
# COMPACT_ATOMS: atom_id res chain seq x y z
N MET A 1 -19.48 20.86 -37.88
CA MET A 1 -19.79 21.63 -36.66
C MET A 1 -20.55 20.70 -35.71
N VAL A 2 -19.83 20.19 -34.71
CA VAL A 2 -20.23 19.49 -33.47
C VAL A 2 -21.47 18.57 -33.45
N MET A 3 -21.20 17.26 -33.29
CA MET A 3 -22.10 16.27 -32.71
C MET A 3 -22.30 16.57 -31.21
N VAL A 4 -23.54 16.78 -30.76
CA VAL A 4 -23.88 16.75 -29.32
C VAL A 4 -24.75 15.52 -29.08
N GLY A 5 -24.09 14.38 -28.87
CA GLY A 5 -24.72 13.17 -28.35
C GLY A 5 -24.90 13.27 -26.82
N PRO A 6 -25.94 12.63 -26.26
CA PRO A 6 -26.18 12.66 -24.83
C PRO A 6 -25.05 11.97 -24.08
N LYS A 7 -24.60 12.63 -23.01
CA LYS A 7 -23.59 12.18 -22.05
C LYS A 7 -23.78 10.70 -21.74
N ALA A 8 -22.74 9.92 -21.99
CA ALA A 8 -22.62 8.56 -21.52
C ALA A 8 -22.97 8.52 -20.02
N ALA A 9 -23.98 7.72 -19.70
CA ALA A 9 -24.25 7.30 -18.34
C ALA A 9 -22.97 6.65 -17.81
N VAL A 10 -22.31 7.30 -16.85
CA VAL A 10 -21.32 6.63 -16.02
C VAL A 10 -22.10 5.56 -15.28
N LEU A 11 -21.89 4.31 -15.66
CA LEU A 11 -22.38 3.13 -14.97
C LEU A 11 -21.81 3.18 -13.54
N THR A 12 -22.54 3.78 -12.61
CA THR A 12 -22.36 3.49 -11.19
C THR A 12 -22.72 2.03 -11.01
N THR A 13 -21.72 1.16 -11.07
CA THR A 13 -21.85 -0.22 -10.63
C THR A 13 -22.02 -0.21 -9.11
N THR A 14 -23.20 0.14 -8.62
CA THR A 14 -23.67 -0.41 -7.34
C THR A 14 -23.92 -1.88 -7.60
N SER A 15 -22.87 -2.68 -7.48
CA SER A 15 -22.94 -4.14 -7.57
C SER A 15 -23.88 -4.66 -6.46
N PRO A 16 -24.94 -5.42 -6.78
CA PRO A 16 -25.93 -5.90 -5.81
C PRO A 16 -25.43 -7.10 -4.98
N ARG A 17 -24.11 -7.28 -4.88
CA ARG A 17 -23.46 -8.26 -4.02
C ARG A 17 -22.52 -7.48 -3.12
N GLY A 18 -22.62 -7.65 -1.81
CA GLY A 18 -21.83 -6.97 -0.77
C GLY A 18 -20.32 -7.25 -0.78
N CYS A 19 -19.71 -7.40 -1.94
CA CYS A 19 -18.26 -7.47 -2.13
C CYS A 19 -17.76 -6.03 -2.39
N ARG A 20 -17.32 -5.34 -1.33
CA ARG A 20 -16.63 -4.05 -1.43
C ARG A 20 -15.32 -4.25 -2.21
N LYS A 21 -14.91 -3.29 -3.05
CA LYS A 21 -13.57 -3.37 -3.68
C LYS A 21 -12.52 -3.27 -2.58
N MET A 22 -11.42 -4.00 -2.73
CA MET A 22 -10.32 -3.98 -1.75
C MET A 22 -9.74 -2.56 -1.59
N SER A 23 -9.69 -1.76 -2.66
CA SER A 23 -9.30 -0.35 -2.63
C SER A 23 -10.13 0.46 -1.64
N ASP A 24 -11.46 0.38 -1.73
CA ASP A 24 -12.39 1.17 -0.92
C ASP A 24 -12.28 0.81 0.58
N VAL A 25 -12.03 -0.47 0.88
CA VAL A 25 -11.80 -0.95 2.26
C VAL A 25 -10.46 -0.46 2.82
N ILE A 26 -9.43 -0.38 1.97
CA ILE A 26 -8.11 0.13 2.36
C ILE A 26 -8.20 1.65 2.62
N GLU A 27 -8.90 2.39 1.77
CA GLU A 27 -9.11 3.84 1.93
C GLU A 27 -9.82 4.19 3.24
N GLU A 28 -10.89 3.48 3.60
CA GLU A 28 -11.59 3.66 4.88
C GLU A 28 -10.66 3.40 6.08
N LYS A 29 -9.81 2.37 5.99
CA LYS A 29 -8.80 2.07 7.02
C LYS A 29 -7.73 3.14 7.10
N ILE A 30 -7.32 3.68 5.96
CA ILE A 30 -6.33 4.76 5.85
C ILE A 30 -6.87 6.05 6.46
N GLN A 31 -8.14 6.39 6.24
CA GLN A 31 -8.76 7.60 6.80
C GLN A 31 -8.79 7.56 8.34
N ASN A 32 -9.04 6.40 8.93
CA ASN A 32 -9.09 6.21 10.38
C ASN A 32 -7.73 5.78 10.99
N TYR A 33 -6.66 5.76 10.20
CA TYR A 33 -5.35 5.31 10.66
C TYR A 33 -4.71 6.31 11.62
N ARG A 34 -4.40 5.86 12.84
CA ARG A 34 -3.63 6.63 13.83
C ARG A 34 -2.21 6.11 14.01
N THR A 35 -2.07 4.80 14.14
CA THR A 35 -0.79 4.11 14.33
C THR A 35 -0.91 2.66 13.81
N ALA A 36 0.21 1.96 13.70
CA ALA A 36 0.22 0.56 13.29
C ALA A 36 -0.58 -0.29 14.29
N PRO A 37 -1.57 -1.08 13.83
CA PRO A 37 -2.32 -1.97 14.70
C PRO A 37 -1.45 -3.16 15.14
N PHE A 38 -1.91 -3.89 16.16
CA PHE A 38 -1.29 -5.14 16.57
C PHE A 38 -1.33 -6.18 15.43
N ASP A 39 -0.18 -6.77 15.11
CA ASP A 39 -0.04 -7.84 14.13
C ASP A 39 0.29 -9.15 14.84
N ALA A 40 -0.64 -10.11 14.79
CA ALA A 40 -0.50 -11.42 15.43
C ALA A 40 0.67 -12.26 14.87
N ARG A 41 1.22 -11.91 13.69
CA ARG A 41 2.45 -12.54 13.14
C ARG A 41 3.70 -12.12 13.90
N PHE A 42 3.65 -10.98 14.59
CA PHE A 42 4.76 -10.40 15.34
C PHE A 42 4.31 -10.05 16.78
N PRO A 43 3.94 -11.06 17.60
CA PRO A 43 3.35 -10.82 18.92
C PRO A 43 4.36 -10.42 20.00
N ASN A 44 5.66 -10.61 19.73
CA ASN A 44 6.73 -10.40 20.71
C ASN A 44 7.16 -8.91 20.78
N THR A 45 7.83 -8.53 21.87
CA THR A 45 8.36 -7.16 22.05
C THR A 45 9.34 -6.74 20.94
N ASN A 46 10.10 -7.67 20.36
CA ASN A 46 11.01 -7.36 19.25
C ASN A 46 10.24 -7.19 17.92
N GLN A 47 10.00 -5.94 17.53
CA GLN A 47 9.26 -5.55 16.33
C GLN A 47 10.13 -5.35 15.07
N THR A 48 11.42 -5.70 15.12
CA THR A 48 12.36 -5.53 14.00
C THR A 48 11.87 -6.20 12.72
N ARG A 49 11.36 -7.44 12.84
CA ARG A 49 10.81 -8.18 11.69
C ARG A 49 9.51 -7.59 11.16
N ASN A 50 8.68 -7.00 12.02
CA ASN A 50 7.44 -6.35 11.60
C ASN A 50 7.75 -5.13 10.73
N CYS A 51 8.65 -4.26 11.20
CA CYS A 51 9.14 -3.12 10.43
C CYS A 51 9.72 -3.57 9.07
N TYR A 52 10.69 -4.48 9.09
CA TYR A 52 11.36 -4.92 7.87
C TYR A 52 10.40 -5.58 6.87
N GLN A 53 9.47 -6.41 7.34
CA GLN A 53 8.52 -7.07 6.46
C GLN A 53 7.56 -6.08 5.78
N ASN A 54 7.05 -5.08 6.49
CA ASN A 54 6.18 -4.05 5.90
C ASN A 54 6.93 -3.16 4.90
N TYR A 55 8.21 -2.86 5.15
CA TYR A 55 9.05 -2.16 4.17
C TYR A 55 9.17 -2.96 2.87
N LEU A 56 9.50 -4.25 2.95
CA LEU A 56 9.56 -5.12 1.77
C LEU A 56 8.21 -5.24 1.05
N ASP A 57 7.12 -5.41 1.80
CA ASP A 57 5.79 -5.59 1.24
C ASP A 57 5.33 -4.33 0.48
N PHE A 58 5.66 -3.13 0.96
CA PHE A 58 5.41 -1.89 0.22
C PHE A 58 6.11 -1.88 -1.14
N HIS A 59 7.42 -2.15 -1.18
CA HIS A 59 8.17 -2.11 -2.44
C HIS A 59 7.72 -3.20 -3.41
N ARG A 60 7.46 -4.42 -2.91
CA ARG A 60 6.93 -5.53 -3.73
C ARG A 60 5.54 -5.22 -4.28
N CYS A 61 4.66 -4.70 -3.43
CA CYS A 61 3.30 -4.32 -3.82
C CYS A 61 3.33 -3.27 -4.92
N ASN A 62 4.08 -2.17 -4.71
CA ASN A 62 4.22 -1.11 -5.70
C ASN A 62 4.80 -1.63 -7.01
N LYS A 63 5.88 -2.41 -6.96
CA LYS A 63 6.50 -2.99 -8.15
C LYS A 63 5.52 -3.87 -8.92
N ALA A 64 4.77 -4.74 -8.22
CA ALA A 64 3.81 -5.65 -8.84
C ALA A 64 2.60 -4.95 -9.45
N LEU A 65 2.07 -3.90 -8.80
CA LEU A 65 0.91 -3.16 -9.29
C LEU A 65 1.28 -2.18 -10.40
N THR A 66 2.40 -1.45 -10.26
CA THR A 66 2.93 -0.57 -11.31
C THR A 66 3.27 -1.35 -12.58
N ALA A 67 3.88 -2.53 -12.48
CA ALA A 67 4.16 -3.39 -13.63
C ALA A 67 2.90 -3.86 -14.37
N LYS A 68 1.76 -3.91 -13.67
CA LYS A 68 0.45 -4.28 -14.23
C LYS A 68 -0.39 -3.07 -14.65
N GLY A 69 0.07 -1.84 -14.40
CA GLY A 69 -0.71 -0.62 -14.61
C GLY A 69 -1.97 -0.54 -13.75
N LEU A 70 -1.96 -1.19 -12.58
CA LEU A 70 -3.08 -1.20 -11.63
C LEU A 70 -2.90 -0.13 -10.55
N ASP A 71 -4.00 0.20 -9.89
CA ASP A 71 -4.03 1.14 -8.77
C ASP A 71 -3.12 0.68 -7.62
N VAL A 72 -2.26 1.59 -7.16
CA VAL A 72 -1.27 1.38 -6.08
C VAL A 72 -1.80 1.78 -4.70
N ALA A 73 -3.01 2.34 -4.59
CA ALA A 73 -3.64 2.69 -3.31
C ALA A 73 -3.61 1.56 -2.27
N PRO A 74 -3.79 0.27 -2.62
CA PRO A 74 -3.68 -0.83 -1.66
C PRO A 74 -2.29 -0.93 -0.99
N CYS A 75 -1.22 -0.45 -1.64
CA CYS A 75 0.13 -0.49 -1.11
C CYS A 75 0.39 0.60 -0.06
N GLU A 76 -0.39 1.68 -0.05
CA GLU A 76 -0.24 2.78 0.92
C GLU A 76 -0.38 2.33 2.37
N TRP A 77 -1.18 1.28 2.60
CA TRP A 77 -1.31 0.67 3.93
C TRP A 77 0.06 0.27 4.50
N TYR A 78 0.85 -0.47 3.72
CA TYR A 78 2.18 -0.90 4.14
C TYR A 78 3.10 0.30 4.37
N GLN A 79 2.95 1.35 3.56
CA GLN A 79 3.71 2.58 3.71
C GLN A 79 3.49 3.24 5.07
N ARG A 80 2.23 3.36 5.49
CA ARG A 80 1.88 3.95 6.79
C ARG A 80 2.38 3.09 7.95
N VAL A 81 2.25 1.76 7.82
CA VAL A 81 2.68 0.82 8.85
C VAL A 81 4.20 0.85 9.05
N PHE A 82 5.02 0.73 8.00
CA PHE A 82 6.46 0.74 8.19
C PHE A 82 6.96 2.12 8.64
N LYS A 83 6.36 3.23 8.18
CA LYS A 83 6.72 4.58 8.67
C LYS A 83 6.43 4.77 10.16
N SER A 84 5.42 4.07 10.70
CA SER A 84 5.06 4.14 12.12
C SER A 84 5.91 3.22 13.01
N LEU A 85 6.43 2.12 12.46
CA LEU A 85 7.19 1.11 13.21
C LEU A 85 8.70 1.25 13.07
N CYS A 86 9.19 1.67 11.91
CA CYS A 86 10.61 1.65 11.59
C CYS A 86 11.33 2.89 12.09
N PRO A 87 12.55 2.75 12.65
CA PRO A 87 13.44 3.88 12.86
C PRO A 87 13.73 4.59 11.54
N ILE A 88 13.68 5.93 11.54
CA ILE A 88 13.87 6.76 10.34
C ILE A 88 15.22 6.47 9.67
N GLY A 89 16.30 6.40 10.45
CA GLY A 89 17.64 6.13 9.91
C GLY A 89 17.81 4.74 9.28
N TRP A 90 16.95 3.77 9.61
CA TRP A 90 16.94 2.49 8.91
C TRP A 90 16.26 2.62 7.55
N VAL A 91 15.13 3.32 7.49
CA VAL A 91 14.37 3.55 6.26
C VAL A 91 15.20 4.36 5.26
N GLU A 92 15.84 5.44 5.70
CA GLU A 92 16.70 6.26 4.84
C GLU A 92 17.84 5.42 4.26
N LYS A 93 18.56 4.68 5.10
CA LYS A 93 19.64 3.78 4.64
C LYS A 93 19.14 2.73 3.65
N TRP A 94 17.96 2.14 3.88
CA TRP A 94 17.41 1.17 2.95
C TRP A 94 16.94 1.81 1.64
N ASN A 95 16.40 3.03 1.68
CA ASN A 95 16.04 3.78 0.48
C ASN A 95 17.28 4.05 -0.38
N ASP A 96 18.37 4.54 0.23
CA ASP A 96 19.65 4.77 -0.47
C ASP A 96 20.17 3.47 -1.11
N GLN A 97 20.05 2.35 -0.39
CA GLN A 97 20.45 1.05 -0.92
C GLN A 97 19.58 0.59 -2.10
N VAL A 98 18.27 0.87 -2.05
CA VAL A 98 17.34 0.54 -3.13
C VAL A 98 17.63 1.39 -4.37
N GLU A 99 17.85 2.69 -4.20
CA GLU A 99 18.22 3.60 -5.29
C GLU A 99 19.56 3.23 -5.93
N ASN A 100 20.54 2.84 -5.12
CA ASN A 100 21.85 2.40 -5.57
C ASN A 100 21.86 0.93 -6.08
N GLY A 101 20.74 0.21 -6.03
CA GLY A 101 20.66 -1.20 -6.44
C GLY A 101 21.48 -2.18 -5.57
N SER A 102 21.88 -1.77 -4.36
CA SER A 102 22.70 -2.54 -3.43
C SER A 102 21.89 -3.15 -2.26
N PHE A 103 20.57 -2.98 -2.25
CA PHE A 103 19.70 -3.50 -1.20
C PHE A 103 19.70 -5.04 -1.19
N PRO A 104 19.99 -5.68 -0.03
CA PRO A 104 20.14 -7.14 0.04
C PRO A 104 18.78 -7.88 0.03
N GLY A 105 17.67 -7.19 0.29
CA GLY A 105 16.34 -7.79 0.31
C GLY A 105 15.75 -7.96 -1.08
N ARG A 106 14.97 -9.04 -1.28
CA ARG A 106 14.26 -9.27 -2.55
C ARG A 106 13.01 -8.40 -2.63
N ILE A 107 13.04 -7.37 -3.49
CA ILE A 107 11.92 -6.45 -3.77
C ILE A 107 11.48 -6.49 -5.24
#